data_AF-A0A2R3J5T4-F1
#
_entry.id   AF-A0A2R3J5T4-F1
#
_cell.length_a   1.000
_cell.length_b   1.000
_cell.length_c   1.000
_cell.angle_alpha   90.00
_cell.angle_beta   90.00
_cell.angle_gamma   90.00
#
_symmetry.space_group_name_H-M   'P 1'
#
loop_
_entity.id
_entity.type
_entity.pdbx_description
1 polymer ?
#
loop_
_entity_poly.entity_id
_entity_poly.type
_entity_poly.pdbx_seq_one_letter_code
_entity_poly.pdbx_strand_id
1 'polypeptide(L)'
;MMGVQPEDGFCTPSDPSDLGRCLRLLELVPEWKARISEMAIHGREWAALVSHWEELHQLMDDEVGIDWSKGNSALRTYERMKAIQGHHRT
;
A
#
# COMPACT_ATOMS: atom_id res chain seq x y z
N MET A 1 -15.66 -7.74 22.10
CA MET A 1 -14.20 -7.56 22.14
C MET A 1 -13.90 -6.28 21.37
N MET A 2 -13.75 -5.15 22.07
CA MET A 2 -13.44 -3.87 21.41
C MET A 2 -11.94 -3.83 21.16
N GLY A 3 -11.55 -3.93 19.88
CA GLY A 3 -10.22 -3.51 19.46
C GLY A 3 -10.07 -2.02 19.77
N VAL A 4 -8.96 -1.67 20.40
CA VAL A 4 -8.56 -0.27 20.63
C VAL A 4 -8.62 0.44 19.28
N GLN A 5 -9.48 1.44 19.16
CA GLN A 5 -9.46 2.33 18.00
C GLN A 5 -8.13 3.07 18.07
N PRO A 6 -7.30 3.04 17.02
CA PRO A 6 -6.04 3.78 17.04
C PRO A 6 -6.35 5.27 17.24
N GLU A 7 -5.70 5.86 18.24
CA GLU A 7 -5.88 7.26 18.67
C GLU A 7 -5.42 8.26 17.60
N ASP A 8 -4.44 7.84 16.79
CA ASP A 8 -4.03 8.45 15.54
C ASP A 8 -4.64 7.64 14.39
N GLY A 9 -5.23 8.30 13.39
CA GLY A 9 -6.01 7.66 12.33
C GLY A 9 -5.36 6.44 11.66
N PHE A 10 -6.17 5.60 11.01
CA PHE A 10 -5.71 4.36 10.37
C PHE A 10 -4.41 4.56 9.57
N CYS A 11 -3.31 3.95 10.03
CA CYS A 11 -2.04 4.00 9.32
C CYS A 11 -2.18 3.33 7.95
N THR A 12 -1.72 4.02 6.92
CA THR A 12 -1.63 3.52 5.55
C THR A 12 -0.17 3.17 5.21
N PRO A 13 0.11 2.36 4.17
CA PRO A 13 1.47 2.14 3.72
C PRO A 13 2.16 3.47 3.43
N SER A 14 3.19 3.79 4.22
CA SER A 14 3.84 5.11 4.17
C SER A 14 5.03 5.14 3.21
N ASP A 15 5.61 3.97 2.94
CA ASP A 15 6.77 3.76 2.09
C ASP A 15 6.69 2.42 1.31
N PRO A 16 7.61 2.15 0.37
CA PRO A 16 7.62 0.90 -0.38
C PRO A 16 7.85 -0.35 0.46
N SER A 17 8.48 -0.25 1.63
CA SER A 17 8.67 -1.39 2.54
C SER A 17 7.34 -1.79 3.15
N ASP A 18 6.53 -0.80 3.59
CA ASP A 18 5.17 -1.00 4.05
C ASP A 18 4.28 -1.60 2.95
N LEU A 19 4.33 -1.02 1.75
CA LEU A 19 3.58 -1.53 0.58
C LEU A 19 3.98 -2.99 0.30
N GLY A 20 5.29 -3.28 0.23
CA GLY A 20 5.79 -4.63 -0.04
C GLY A 20 5.38 -5.66 1.01
N ARG A 21 5.20 -5.28 2.28
CA ARG A 21 4.60 -6.18 3.29
C ARG A 21 3.15 -6.50 2.96
N CYS A 22 2.35 -5.51 2.55
CA CYS A 22 0.96 -5.74 2.12
C CYS A 22 0.89 -6.61 0.85
N LEU A 23 1.70 -6.32 -0.18
CA LEU A 23 1.69 -7.08 -1.43
C LEU A 23 2.09 -8.54 -1.20
N ARG A 24 3.15 -8.80 -0.41
CA ARG A 24 3.55 -10.17 -0.04
C ARG A 24 2.48 -10.91 0.74
N LEU A 25 1.77 -10.24 1.65
CA LEU A 25 0.63 -10.84 2.35
C LEU A 25 -0.45 -11.30 1.37
N LEU A 26 -0.76 -10.49 0.36
CA LEU A 26 -1.76 -10.82 -0.66
C LEU A 26 -1.30 -11.91 -1.62
N GLU A 27 0.01 -12.04 -1.89
CA GLU A 27 0.55 -13.19 -2.63
C GLU A 27 0.45 -14.49 -1.82
N LEU A 28 0.61 -14.42 -0.49
CA LEU A 28 0.46 -15.56 0.41
C LEU A 28 -1.00 -15.95 0.68
N VAL A 29 -1.92 -14.98 0.60
CA VAL A 29 -3.36 -15.17 0.86
C VAL A 29 -4.16 -14.59 -0.32
N PRO A 30 -4.20 -15.29 -1.47
CA PRO A 30 -4.77 -14.77 -2.70
C PRO A 30 -6.27 -14.46 -2.60
N GLU A 31 -7.00 -15.10 -1.69
CA GLU A 31 -8.41 -14.82 -1.41
C GLU A 31 -8.63 -13.38 -0.91
N TRP A 32 -7.59 -12.73 -0.37
CA TRP A 32 -7.67 -11.35 0.11
C TRP A 32 -7.39 -10.32 -0.99
N LYS A 33 -6.82 -10.72 -2.14
CA LYS A 33 -6.55 -9.79 -3.26
C LYS A 33 -7.81 -9.04 -3.69
N ALA A 34 -8.93 -9.75 -3.83
CA ALA A 34 -10.21 -9.16 -4.21
C ALA A 34 -10.82 -8.24 -3.13
N ARG A 35 -10.34 -8.33 -1.89
CA ARG A 35 -10.85 -7.60 -0.72
C ARG A 35 -10.05 -6.35 -0.38
N ILE A 36 -8.91 -6.10 -1.03
CA ILE A 36 -8.06 -4.95 -0.71
C ILE A 36 -8.82 -3.62 -0.84
N SER A 37 -9.78 -3.53 -1.76
CA SER A 37 -10.65 -2.37 -1.95
C SER A 37 -11.49 -2.03 -0.71
N GLU A 38 -11.76 -3.00 0.17
CA GLU A 38 -12.45 -2.77 1.45
C GLU A 38 -11.66 -1.80 2.35
N MET A 39 -10.34 -1.70 2.17
CA MET A 39 -9.51 -0.76 2.96
C MET A 39 -9.87 0.70 2.73
N ALA A 40 -10.57 1.04 1.63
CA ALA A 40 -11.02 2.41 1.35
C ALA A 40 -11.88 3.01 2.48
N ILE A 41 -12.54 2.18 3.32
CA ILE A 41 -13.33 2.67 4.46
C ILE A 41 -12.47 3.25 5.58
N HIS A 42 -11.17 2.98 5.58
CA HIS A 42 -10.21 3.38 6.62
C HIS A 42 -9.58 4.75 6.37
N GLY A 43 -10.22 5.59 5.55
CA GLY A 43 -9.83 6.99 5.37
C GLY A 43 -9.34 7.32 3.96
N ARG A 44 -9.14 8.63 3.71
CA ARG A 44 -8.84 9.17 2.38
C ARG A 44 -7.55 8.61 1.79
N GLU A 45 -6.53 8.42 2.61
CA GLU A 45 -5.25 7.87 2.16
C GLU A 45 -5.38 6.41 1.70
N TRP A 46 -6.09 5.58 2.46
CA TRP A 46 -6.34 4.19 2.05
C TRP A 46 -7.18 4.15 0.77
N ALA A 47 -8.25 4.96 0.69
CA ALA A 47 -9.06 5.07 -0.52
C ALA A 47 -8.23 5.46 -1.75
N ALA A 48 -7.28 6.39 -1.58
CA ALA A 48 -6.39 6.82 -2.65
C ALA A 48 -5.40 5.72 -3.06
N LEU A 49 -4.79 5.01 -2.10
CA LEU A 49 -3.86 3.92 -2.39
C LEU A 49 -4.56 2.74 -3.07
N VAL A 50 -5.71 2.29 -2.56
CA VAL A 50 -6.37 1.10 -3.12
C VAL A 50 -6.96 1.34 -4.51
N SER A 51 -7.29 2.58 -4.87
CA SER A 51 -7.69 2.92 -6.24
C SER A 51 -6.54 2.84 -7.25
N HIS A 52 -5.29 2.83 -6.78
CA HIS A 52 -4.07 2.68 -7.58
C HIS A 52 -3.31 1.39 -7.23
N TRP A 53 -3.96 0.41 -6.59
CA TRP A 53 -3.27 -0.75 -6.02
C TRP A 53 -2.52 -1.58 -7.05
N GLU A 54 -3.15 -1.85 -8.20
CA GLU A 54 -2.54 -2.64 -9.29
C GLU A 54 -1.35 -1.91 -9.90
N GLU A 55 -1.45 -0.59 -10.05
CA GLU A 55 -0.34 0.24 -10.54
C GLU A 55 0.85 0.19 -9.59
N LEU A 56 0.60 0.34 -8.28
CA LEU A 56 1.63 0.27 -7.24
C LEU A 56 2.26 -1.12 -7.16
N HIS A 57 1.47 -2.19 -7.33
CA HIS A 57 1.97 -3.57 -7.40
C HIS A 57 2.95 -3.74 -8.56
N GLN A 58 2.51 -3.38 -9.78
CA GLN A 58 3.34 -3.51 -10.98
C GLN A 58 4.61 -2.66 -10.88
N LEU A 59 4.50 -1.41 -10.41
CA LEU A 59 5.64 -0.51 -10.27
C LEU A 59 6.67 -1.07 -9.27
N MET A 60 6.22 -1.64 -8.15
CA MET A 60 7.10 -2.25 -7.17
C MET A 60 7.73 -3.54 -7.68
N ASP A 61 6.96 -4.40 -8.37
CA ASP A 61 7.50 -5.62 -8.95
C ASP A 61 8.57 -5.30 -10.00
N ASP A 62 8.33 -4.32 -10.88
CA ASP A 62 9.29 -3.90 -11.90
C ASP A 62 10.55 -3.27 -11.31
N GLU A 63 10.42 -2.54 -10.21
CA GLU A 63 11.54 -1.79 -9.63
C GLU A 63 12.44 -2.63 -8.72
N VAL A 64 11.86 -3.40 -7.79
CA VAL A 64 12.62 -4.15 -6.79
C VAL A 64 12.22 -5.62 -6.69
N GLY A 65 11.15 -6.04 -7.38
CA GLY A 65 10.50 -7.32 -7.11
C GLY A 65 9.73 -7.28 -5.80
N ILE A 66 8.56 -7.92 -5.75
CA ILE A 66 7.73 -7.93 -4.51
C ILE A 66 8.49 -8.51 -3.29
N ASP A 67 9.46 -9.38 -3.55
CA ASP A 67 10.35 -10.02 -2.58
C ASP A 67 11.69 -9.28 -2.37
N TRP A 68 11.88 -8.10 -2.97
CA TRP A 68 13.14 -7.33 -2.97
C TRP A 68 14.31 -8.04 -3.68
N SER A 69 14.03 -8.97 -4.59
CA SER A 69 15.06 -9.71 -5.34
C SER A 69 15.79 -8.89 -6.42
N LYS A 70 15.16 -7.83 -6.95
CA LYS A 70 15.69 -7.03 -8.08
C LYS A 70 16.42 -5.75 -7.64
N GLY A 71 16.29 -5.33 -6.37
CA GLY A 71 16.91 -4.11 -5.88
C GLY A 71 16.73 -3.88 -4.38
N ASN A 72 17.43 -2.88 -3.82
CA ASN A 72 17.39 -2.53 -2.40
C ASN A 72 16.71 -1.17 -2.12
N SER A 73 16.20 -0.50 -3.16
CA SER A 73 15.54 0.80 -3.06
C SER A 73 14.49 0.93 -4.16
N ALA A 74 13.31 1.44 -3.79
CA ALA A 74 12.16 1.59 -4.67
C ALA A 74 11.73 3.07 -4.79
N LEU A 75 12.61 3.90 -5.38
CA LEU A 75 12.42 5.36 -5.44
C LEU A 75 11.18 5.75 -6.25
N ARG A 76 10.96 5.12 -7.41
CA ARG A 76 9.80 5.40 -8.27
C ARG A 76 8.51 5.03 -7.57
N THR A 77 8.50 3.87 -6.91
CA THR A 77 7.37 3.41 -6.09
C THR A 77 7.08 4.41 -4.97
N TYR A 78 8.12 4.87 -4.25
CA TYR A 78 7.98 5.86 -3.19
C TYR A 78 7.41 7.19 -3.72
N GLU A 79 8.00 7.73 -4.79
CA GLU A 79 7.52 8.97 -5.41
C GLU A 79 6.06 8.87 -5.83
N ARG A 80 5.65 7.73 -6.39
CA ARG A 80 4.26 7.49 -6.77
C ARG A 80 3.33 7.44 -5.57
N MET A 81 3.72 6.72 -4.51
CA MET A 81 2.95 6.69 -3.25
C MET A 81 2.79 8.09 -2.66
N LYS A 82 3.87 8.89 -2.62
CA LYS A 82 3.83 10.27 -2.12
C LYS A 82 2.98 11.17 -3.00
N ALA A 83 2.98 10.99 -4.32
CA ALA A 83 2.09 11.72 -5.21
C ALA A 83 0.61 11.41 -4.89
N ILE A 84 0.26 10.13 -4.76
CA ILE A 84 -1.11 9.69 -4.43
C ILE A 84 -1.56 10.27 -3.08
N GLN A 85 -0.73 10.16 -2.04
CA GLN A 85 -1.05 10.64 -0.69
C GLN A 85 -1.02 12.18 -0.57
N GLY A 86 -0.10 12.82 -1.28
CA GLY A 86 0.14 14.27 -1.24
C GLY A 86 -1.05 15.09 -1.75
N HIS A 87 -1.86 14.54 -2.65
CA HIS A 87 -3.09 15.18 -3.13
C HIS A 87 -4.21 15.30 -2.07
N HIS A 88 -4.07 14.64 -0.92
CA HIS A 88 -5.12 14.57 0.11
C HIS A 88 -4.79 15.28 1.42
N ARG A 89 -3.60 15.93 1.51
CA ARG A 89 -3.17 16.73 2.66
C ARG A 89 -3.49 18.22 2.44
N THR A 90 -4.77 18.53 2.28
CA THR A 90 -5.35 19.89 2.36
C THR A 90 -6.66 19.82 3.14
#